data_AF-A0A0N5CF96-F1
#
_entry.id   AF-A0A0N5CF96-F1
#
_cell.length_a   1.000
_cell.length_b   1.000
_cell.length_c   1.000
_cell.angle_alpha   90.00
_cell.angle_beta   90.00
_cell.angle_gamma   90.00
#
_symmetry.space_group_name_H-M   'P 1'
#
loop_
_entity.id
_entity.type
_entity.pdbx_description
1 polymer ?
#
loop_
_entity_poly.entity_id
_entity_poly.type
_entity_poly.pdbx_seq_one_letter_code
_entity_poly.pdbx_strand_id
1 'polypeptide(L)'
;MTLDDVIYSLIRCNVPHDIAHEYSVYYGIDLNTFRLQCALESCLYSSELLEMNETAKHAEQLKCSSTLLSISSITKEHFPQIEDAIMKMSPCNHEGILLLIDKALEIFSDDNESNPVVVQLHDWRFVISFVMSYGKRSSEILPIECTWLSTLKPILGTGSSISFNSVESNQSVGELSMIEYEFMEEKREAARKRMPQCAIQRVPFHLLCCKDEKDVKQYVSPVIFNEMNINNVGKWINLIVNTKSVLHLNQSECIFTAINKRIRYVDENDIHVGEIDRGWITFAIQCVDESKVATIVRYSSKYAIHLKNLNIKIPFLYILKDIVYATADLLEGDKKEELEKYGKELARRIVKYSVEKILSDNKLLDEEAKGYLSAGKIPELIHYVYGSLIDWNNYQDRRIKMEACMEIARITDINLSSIHATIIDELLVQDTVSQVGDPDATLNTTTDIDIGTINQGVENRLECSILDDDANVSKIVHILCTGDYSEMVKKMFGILNKDPKILPGGIITLIKIILCICRLYPRKGEKPECFKAKKSQVLIALKGAYYYHMLTTINVNCRMVDLMTENNILEILKQLQNSPVHSNE
;
A
#
# COMPACT_ATOMS: atom_id res chain seq x y z
N MET A 1 -46.21 7.75 48.60
CA MET A 1 -45.88 8.68 47.53
C MET A 1 -44.74 9.54 48.06
N THR A 2 -43.55 9.33 47.53
CA THR A 2 -42.36 10.12 47.89
C THR A 2 -42.46 11.52 47.28
N LEU A 3 -41.62 12.46 47.72
CA LEU A 3 -41.53 13.78 47.07
C LEU A 3 -41.16 13.65 45.58
N ASP A 4 -40.29 12.70 45.26
CA ASP A 4 -39.88 12.42 43.89
C ASP A 4 -41.05 11.96 43.01
N ASP A 5 -41.94 11.09 43.53
CA ASP A 5 -43.16 10.66 42.81
C ASP A 5 -44.10 11.84 42.48
N VAL A 6 -44.16 12.83 43.37
CA VAL A 6 -44.95 14.04 43.18
C VAL A 6 -44.33 14.92 42.11
N ILE A 7 -43.03 15.21 42.23
CA ILE A 7 -42.30 16.06 41.26
C ILE A 7 -42.38 15.45 39.86
N TYR A 8 -42.16 14.13 39.76
CA TYR A 8 -42.33 13.36 38.54
C TYR A 8 -43.71 13.56 37.91
N SER A 9 -44.77 13.48 38.71
CA SER A 9 -46.15 13.66 38.26
C SER A 9 -46.45 15.11 37.84
N LEU A 10 -45.94 16.10 38.57
CA LEU A 10 -46.12 17.52 38.28
C LEU A 10 -45.49 17.91 36.94
N ILE A 11 -44.26 17.45 36.70
CA ILE A 11 -43.52 17.73 35.46
C ILE A 11 -44.20 17.08 34.25
N ARG A 12 -44.58 15.81 34.36
CA ARG A 12 -45.21 15.08 33.23
C ARG A 12 -46.61 15.56 32.89
N CYS A 13 -47.33 16.10 33.87
CA CYS A 13 -48.64 16.72 33.67
C CYS A 13 -48.54 18.19 33.23
N ASN A 14 -47.33 18.74 33.02
CA ASN A 14 -47.10 20.15 32.69
C ASN A 14 -47.84 21.10 33.65
N VAL A 15 -47.80 20.80 34.94
CA VAL A 15 -48.46 21.63 35.95
C VAL A 15 -47.80 23.01 35.98
N PRO A 16 -48.58 24.11 35.89
CA PRO A 16 -48.04 25.47 35.98
C PRO A 16 -47.20 25.68 37.24
N HIS A 17 -46.10 26.42 37.10
CA HIS A 17 -45.17 26.69 38.20
C HIS A 17 -45.85 27.32 39.42
N ASP A 18 -46.90 28.13 39.22
CA ASP A 18 -47.64 28.77 40.31
C ASP A 18 -48.34 27.73 41.21
N ILE A 19 -48.88 26.67 40.63
CA ILE A 19 -49.53 25.56 41.36
C ILE A 19 -48.48 24.69 42.06
N ALA A 20 -47.33 24.45 41.41
CA ALA A 20 -46.21 23.73 42.02
C ALA A 20 -45.62 24.50 43.22
N HIS A 21 -45.59 25.83 43.15
CA HIS A 21 -45.18 26.69 44.27
C HIS A 21 -46.14 26.58 45.46
N GLU A 22 -47.45 26.64 45.25
CA GLU A 22 -48.45 26.44 46.32
C GLU A 22 -48.26 25.09 47.02
N TYR A 23 -47.94 24.04 46.27
CA TYR A 23 -47.63 22.72 46.82
C TYR A 23 -46.43 22.78 47.78
N SER A 24 -45.30 23.38 47.37
CA SER A 24 -44.11 23.48 48.23
C SER A 24 -44.39 24.23 49.55
N VAL A 25 -45.20 25.30 49.49
CA VAL A 25 -45.57 26.12 50.66
C VAL A 25 -46.46 25.31 51.61
N TYR A 26 -47.43 24.59 51.07
CA TYR A 26 -48.38 23.79 51.86
C TYR A 26 -47.69 22.66 52.65
N TYR A 27 -46.67 22.02 52.04
CA TYR A 27 -45.95 20.90 52.66
C TYR A 27 -44.67 21.31 53.40
N GLY A 28 -44.36 22.61 53.48
CA GLY A 28 -43.18 23.12 54.19
C GLY A 28 -41.85 22.67 53.58
N ILE A 29 -41.81 22.49 52.26
CA ILE A 29 -40.60 22.08 51.53
C ILE A 29 -39.80 23.33 51.18
N ASP A 30 -38.47 23.27 51.29
CA ASP A 30 -37.61 24.35 50.83
C ASP A 30 -37.84 24.61 49.33
N LEU A 31 -38.28 25.84 49.03
CA LEU A 31 -38.72 26.21 47.69
C LEU A 31 -37.58 26.12 46.68
N ASN A 32 -36.35 26.43 47.08
CA ASN A 32 -35.20 26.39 46.19
C ASN A 32 -34.83 24.96 45.80
N THR A 33 -34.80 24.06 46.80
CA THR A 33 -34.57 22.63 46.61
C THR A 33 -35.66 22.01 45.73
N PHE A 34 -36.93 22.35 45.98
CA PHE A 34 -38.06 21.89 45.17
C PHE A 34 -37.95 22.34 43.71
N ARG A 35 -37.66 23.63 43.47
CA ARG A 35 -37.48 24.17 42.11
C ARG A 35 -36.33 23.49 41.37
N LEU A 36 -35.21 23.26 42.04
CA LEU A 36 -34.08 22.54 41.45
C LEU A 36 -34.47 21.11 41.07
N GLN A 37 -35.10 20.36 41.98
CA GLN A 37 -35.58 19.00 41.70
C GLN A 37 -36.56 18.96 40.52
N CYS A 38 -37.51 19.91 40.44
CA CYS A 38 -38.38 20.08 39.29
C CYS A 38 -37.61 20.37 37.99
N ALA A 39 -36.57 21.20 38.05
CA ALA A 39 -35.74 21.54 36.89
C ALA A 39 -34.94 20.32 36.38
N LEU A 40 -34.37 19.53 37.30
CA LEU A 40 -33.61 18.32 36.97
C LEU A 40 -34.53 17.24 36.41
N GLU A 41 -35.70 17.00 37.02
CA GLU A 41 -36.70 16.06 36.50
C GLU A 41 -37.24 16.49 35.13
N SER A 42 -37.41 17.80 34.92
CA SER A 42 -37.75 18.37 33.61
C SER A 42 -36.70 18.04 32.54
N CYS A 43 -35.41 18.09 32.89
CA CYS A 43 -34.33 17.69 31.98
C CYS A 43 -34.37 16.19 31.68
N LEU A 44 -34.60 15.34 32.67
CA LEU A 44 -34.74 13.89 32.49
C LEU A 44 -35.93 13.55 31.59
N TYR A 45 -37.09 14.18 31.84
CA TYR A 45 -38.28 13.98 31.02
C TYR A 45 -38.07 14.40 29.56
N SER A 46 -37.30 15.47 29.30
CA SER A 46 -36.94 15.84 27.93
C SER A 46 -36.19 14.71 27.20
N SER A 47 -35.35 13.95 27.91
CA SER A 47 -34.63 12.81 27.35
C SER A 47 -35.56 11.69 26.91
N GLU A 48 -36.60 11.39 27.71
CA GLU A 48 -37.61 10.39 27.36
C GLU A 48 -38.41 10.79 26.11
N LEU A 49 -38.82 12.06 26.04
CA LEU A 49 -39.52 12.60 24.87
C LEU A 49 -38.67 12.48 23.60
N LEU A 50 -37.37 12.73 23.71
CA LEU A 50 -36.43 12.55 22.60
C LEU A 50 -36.34 11.08 22.17
N GLU A 51 -36.27 10.15 23.11
CA GLU A 51 -36.22 8.71 22.82
C GLU A 51 -37.52 8.17 22.22
N MET A 52 -38.66 8.76 22.58
CA MET A 52 -39.98 8.49 22.00
C MET A 52 -40.19 9.17 20.64
N ASN A 53 -39.20 9.89 20.13
CA ASN A 53 -39.26 10.70 18.90
C ASN A 53 -40.30 11.83 18.93
N GLU A 54 -40.69 12.32 20.11
CA GLU A 54 -41.62 13.44 20.29
C GLU A 54 -40.90 14.81 20.20
N THR A 55 -40.26 15.08 19.06
CA THR A 55 -39.34 16.21 18.86
C THR A 55 -39.91 17.60 19.22
N ALA A 56 -41.17 17.88 18.91
CA ALA A 56 -41.80 19.16 19.25
C ALA A 56 -41.96 19.34 20.76
N LYS A 57 -42.43 18.29 21.45
CA LYS A 57 -42.57 18.31 22.92
C LYS A 57 -41.22 18.34 23.61
N HIS A 58 -40.21 17.66 23.08
CA HIS A 58 -38.82 17.75 23.57
C HIS A 58 -38.31 19.19 23.56
N ALA A 59 -38.51 19.92 22.45
CA ALA A 59 -38.09 21.32 22.35
C ALA A 59 -38.82 22.24 23.33
N GLU A 60 -40.13 22.05 23.51
CA GLU A 60 -40.91 22.78 24.51
C GLU A 60 -40.44 22.46 25.94
N GLN A 61 -40.18 21.18 26.22
CA GLN A 61 -39.72 20.73 27.52
C GLN A 61 -38.34 21.33 27.86
N LEU A 62 -37.40 21.37 26.91
CA LEU A 62 -36.09 22.00 27.11
C LEU A 62 -36.21 23.49 27.47
N LYS A 63 -37.15 24.22 26.84
CA LYS A 63 -37.43 25.62 27.18
C LYS A 63 -37.99 25.75 28.60
N CYS A 64 -38.86 24.83 29.00
CA CYS A 64 -39.37 24.74 30.37
C CYS A 64 -38.23 24.47 31.37
N SER A 65 -37.37 23.49 31.07
CA SER A 65 -36.20 23.15 31.91
C SER A 65 -35.27 24.35 32.09
N SER A 66 -34.95 25.07 31.00
CA SER A 66 -34.12 26.28 31.05
C SER A 66 -34.73 27.37 31.94
N THR A 67 -36.05 27.58 31.84
CA THR A 67 -36.77 28.54 32.69
C THR A 67 -36.70 28.14 34.16
N LEU A 68 -36.96 26.87 34.48
CA LEU A 68 -36.90 26.36 35.86
C LEU A 68 -35.48 26.44 36.46
N LEU A 69 -34.44 26.19 35.66
CA LEU A 69 -33.04 26.35 36.09
C LEU A 69 -32.69 27.82 36.36
N SER A 70 -33.26 28.76 35.61
CA SER A 70 -32.97 30.19 35.75
C SER A 70 -33.55 30.82 37.02
N ILE A 71 -34.68 30.30 37.51
CA ILE A 71 -35.36 30.78 38.73
C ILE A 71 -34.89 30.08 40.02
N SER A 72 -34.03 29.06 39.88
CA SER A 72 -33.44 28.33 40.99
C SER A 72 -32.13 29.00 41.42
N SER A 73 -31.96 29.21 42.73
CA SER A 73 -30.71 29.71 43.32
C SER A 73 -29.73 28.56 43.53
N ILE A 74 -28.95 28.26 42.50
CA ILE A 74 -28.04 27.10 42.50
C ILE A 74 -26.67 27.49 43.06
N THR A 75 -26.20 26.73 44.05
CA THR A 75 -24.88 26.87 44.69
C THR A 75 -24.04 25.61 44.48
N LYS A 76 -22.75 25.64 44.85
CA LYS A 76 -21.82 24.51 44.71
C LYS A 76 -22.28 23.21 45.40
N GLU A 77 -23.06 23.31 46.48
CA GLU A 77 -23.60 22.16 47.21
C GLU A 77 -24.58 21.32 46.37
N HIS A 78 -25.18 21.92 45.35
CA HIS A 78 -26.14 21.27 44.46
C HIS A 78 -25.47 20.54 43.29
N PHE A 79 -24.16 20.71 43.10
CA PHE A 79 -23.42 20.12 41.98
C PHE A 79 -23.59 18.58 41.88
N PRO A 80 -23.54 17.79 42.97
CA PRO A 80 -23.75 16.34 42.87
C PRO A 80 -25.11 15.94 42.28
N GLN A 81 -26.15 16.74 42.49
CA GLN A 81 -27.49 16.50 41.95
C GLN A 81 -27.53 16.80 40.44
N ILE A 82 -26.84 17.86 40.01
CA ILE A 82 -26.70 18.21 38.59
C ILE A 82 -25.85 17.17 37.87
N GLU A 83 -24.76 16.71 38.49
CA GLU A 83 -23.89 15.67 37.95
C GLU A 83 -24.66 14.35 37.78
N ASP A 84 -25.42 13.93 38.80
CA ASP A 84 -26.29 12.76 38.73
C ASP A 84 -27.34 12.88 37.62
N ALA A 85 -27.97 14.05 37.49
CA ALA A 85 -28.91 14.31 36.40
C ALA A 85 -28.24 14.22 35.02
N ILE A 86 -27.05 14.82 34.82
CA ILE A 86 -26.28 14.71 33.57
C ILE A 86 -26.05 13.23 33.23
N MET A 87 -25.62 12.42 34.20
CA MET A 87 -25.33 10.99 33.99
C MET A 87 -26.59 10.13 33.75
N LYS A 88 -27.76 10.60 34.21
CA LYS A 88 -29.07 9.98 33.97
C LYS A 88 -29.83 10.55 32.77
N MET A 89 -29.30 11.52 32.04
CA MET A 89 -29.92 11.95 30.79
C MET A 89 -29.63 10.96 29.66
N SER A 90 -30.48 10.94 28.64
CA SER A 90 -30.21 10.16 27.43
C SER A 90 -28.89 10.63 26.80
N PRO A 91 -27.96 9.72 26.43
CA PRO A 91 -26.67 10.10 25.83
C PRO A 91 -26.75 10.89 24.53
N CYS A 92 -27.94 10.95 23.92
CA CYS A 92 -28.18 11.66 22.67
C CYS A 92 -28.92 13.00 22.86
N ASN A 93 -29.34 13.34 24.09
CA ASN A 93 -29.97 14.62 24.42
C ASN A 93 -28.92 15.71 24.64
N HIS A 94 -28.19 16.01 23.57
CA HIS A 94 -27.04 16.90 23.62
C HIS A 94 -27.38 18.30 24.13
N GLU A 95 -28.55 18.81 23.71
CA GLU A 95 -29.05 20.13 24.08
C GLU A 95 -29.36 20.22 25.58
N GLY A 96 -30.01 19.20 26.15
CA GLY A 96 -30.31 19.16 27.58
C GLY A 96 -29.06 18.93 28.45
N ILE A 97 -28.12 18.10 27.98
CA ILE A 97 -26.84 17.88 28.66
C ILE A 97 -26.02 19.18 28.69
N LEU A 98 -25.92 19.88 27.56
CA LEU A 98 -25.21 21.17 27.48
C LEU A 98 -25.83 22.20 28.44
N LEU A 99 -27.16 22.27 28.53
CA LEU A 99 -27.87 23.16 29.46
C LEU A 99 -27.43 22.95 30.91
N LEU A 100 -27.32 21.69 31.35
CA LEU A 100 -26.86 21.36 32.71
C LEU A 100 -25.36 21.63 32.91
N ILE A 101 -24.52 21.35 31.90
CA ILE A 101 -23.07 21.62 31.95
C ILE A 101 -22.80 23.13 32.03
N ASP A 102 -23.44 23.94 31.18
CA ASP A 102 -23.29 25.39 31.20
C ASP A 102 -23.76 25.95 32.54
N LYS A 103 -24.88 25.44 33.08
CA LYS A 103 -25.35 25.86 34.39
C LYS A 103 -24.39 25.46 35.52
N ALA A 104 -23.79 24.28 35.43
CA ALA A 104 -22.77 23.86 36.39
C ALA A 104 -21.54 24.76 36.33
N LEU A 105 -21.06 25.13 35.13
CA LEU A 105 -19.91 26.03 34.96
C LEU A 105 -20.15 27.43 35.54
N GLU A 106 -21.38 27.97 35.43
CA GLU A 106 -21.74 29.24 36.07
C GLU A 106 -21.50 29.23 37.59
N ILE A 107 -21.80 28.10 38.25
CA ILE A 107 -21.64 27.92 39.70
C ILE A 107 -20.17 27.96 40.13
N PHE A 108 -19.27 27.51 39.25
CA PHE A 108 -17.83 27.44 39.49
C PHE A 108 -17.06 28.57 38.78
N SER A 109 -17.72 29.64 38.36
CA SER A 109 -17.11 30.75 37.60
C SER A 109 -15.97 31.47 38.33
N ASP A 110 -16.01 31.53 39.66
CA ASP A 110 -14.96 32.15 40.49
C ASP A 110 -13.84 31.18 40.89
N ASP A 111 -13.93 29.89 40.51
CA ASP A 111 -12.94 28.89 40.88
C ASP A 111 -11.74 28.88 39.93
N ASN A 112 -10.61 28.44 40.48
CA ASN A 112 -9.40 28.25 39.69
C ASN A 112 -9.63 27.18 38.61
N GLU A 113 -9.19 27.45 37.37
CA GLU A 113 -9.22 26.53 36.23
C GLU A 113 -8.49 25.19 36.49
N SER A 114 -7.64 25.12 37.53
CA SER A 114 -7.01 23.88 37.96
C SER A 114 -7.86 23.01 38.90
N ASN A 115 -9.06 23.47 39.31
CA ASN A 115 -9.98 22.67 40.12
C ASN A 115 -10.43 21.43 39.33
N PRO A 116 -10.27 20.20 39.85
CA PRO A 116 -10.66 18.97 39.13
C PRO A 116 -12.10 18.96 38.61
N VAL A 117 -13.04 19.58 39.35
CA VAL A 117 -14.46 19.68 38.95
C VAL A 117 -14.61 20.62 37.75
N VAL A 118 -13.92 21.77 37.79
CA VAL A 118 -13.93 22.76 36.70
C VAL A 118 -13.30 22.16 35.43
N VAL A 119 -12.18 21.45 35.56
CA VAL A 119 -11.54 20.74 34.45
C VAL A 119 -12.49 19.71 33.83
N GLN A 120 -13.16 18.90 34.65
CA GLN A 120 -14.13 17.92 34.17
C GLN A 120 -15.30 18.57 33.43
N LEU A 121 -15.84 19.67 33.96
CA LEU A 121 -16.94 20.40 33.33
C LEU A 121 -16.53 21.03 31.99
N HIS A 122 -15.31 21.59 31.90
CA HIS A 122 -14.78 22.07 30.63
C HIS A 122 -14.62 20.95 29.61
N ASP A 123 -14.07 19.79 30.01
CA ASP A 123 -13.94 18.64 29.12
C ASP A 123 -15.30 18.15 28.64
N TRP A 124 -16.28 18.04 29.54
CA TRP A 124 -17.67 17.70 29.18
C TRP A 124 -18.26 18.71 28.21
N ARG A 125 -18.01 20.01 28.42
CA ARG A 125 -18.44 21.06 27.48
C ARG A 125 -17.78 20.93 26.11
N PHE A 126 -16.50 20.58 26.05
CA PHE A 126 -15.79 20.31 24.80
C PHE A 126 -16.37 19.10 24.08
N VAL A 127 -16.59 18.00 24.81
CA VAL A 127 -17.18 16.77 24.26
C VAL A 127 -18.60 17.03 23.73
N ILE A 128 -19.46 17.71 24.49
CA ILE A 128 -20.84 17.97 24.06
C ILE A 128 -20.89 18.89 22.83
N SER A 129 -20.05 19.94 22.82
CA SER A 129 -19.91 20.83 21.66
C SER A 129 -19.41 20.08 20.43
N PHE A 130 -18.46 19.15 20.63
CA PHE A 130 -18.00 18.27 19.56
C PHE A 130 -19.14 17.41 19.01
N VAL A 131 -19.85 16.62 19.83
CA VAL A 131 -20.90 15.72 19.31
C VAL A 131 -22.07 16.47 18.67
N MET A 132 -22.38 17.69 19.14
CA MET A 132 -23.35 18.57 18.49
C MET A 132 -22.86 19.03 17.10
N SER A 133 -21.61 19.47 16.99
CA SER A 133 -21.03 19.93 15.71
C SER A 133 -20.68 18.80 14.74
N TYR A 134 -20.48 17.59 15.26
CA TYR A 134 -20.20 16.39 14.47
C TYR A 134 -21.41 15.99 13.61
N GLY A 135 -22.62 16.26 14.11
CA GLY A 135 -23.86 16.06 13.38
C GLY A 135 -24.17 14.57 13.18
N LYS A 136 -24.49 14.18 11.94
CA LYS A 136 -24.81 12.79 11.61
C LYS A 136 -23.55 11.93 11.68
N ARG A 137 -23.66 10.79 12.38
CA ARG A 137 -22.62 9.76 12.44
C ARG A 137 -22.10 9.35 11.07
N SER A 138 -20.81 9.05 11.01
CA SER A 138 -20.13 8.61 9.77
C SER A 138 -20.23 7.11 9.56
N SER A 139 -20.49 6.34 10.62
CA SER A 139 -20.47 4.87 10.61
C SER A 139 -21.75 4.30 11.23
N GLU A 140 -21.99 3.01 10.99
CA GLU A 140 -23.09 2.29 11.63
C GLU A 140 -22.85 2.08 13.13
N ILE A 141 -23.93 1.95 13.90
CA ILE A 141 -23.87 1.62 15.33
C ILE A 141 -23.24 0.24 15.48
N LEU A 142 -22.21 0.14 16.34
CA LEU A 142 -21.60 -1.15 16.64
C LEU A 142 -22.44 -1.98 17.62
N PRO A 143 -22.41 -3.32 17.53
CA PRO A 143 -23.09 -4.17 18.52
C PRO A 143 -22.64 -3.92 19.96
N ILE A 144 -21.36 -3.63 20.18
CA ILE A 144 -20.81 -3.31 21.50
C ILE A 144 -21.37 -2.01 22.07
N GLU A 145 -21.68 -1.05 21.20
CA GLU A 145 -22.33 0.20 21.56
C GLU A 145 -23.79 -0.05 21.95
N CYS A 146 -24.50 -0.93 21.23
CA CYS A 146 -25.85 -1.35 21.59
C CYS A 146 -25.89 -1.99 22.98
N THR A 147 -24.93 -2.87 23.28
CA THR A 147 -24.80 -3.50 24.60
C THR A 147 -24.56 -2.46 25.67
N TRP A 148 -23.65 -1.50 25.45
CA TRP A 148 -23.39 -0.42 26.39
C TRP A 148 -24.61 0.49 26.64
N LEU A 149 -25.34 0.88 25.58
CA LEU A 149 -26.59 1.64 25.72
C LEU A 149 -27.63 0.86 26.53
N SER A 150 -27.69 -0.46 26.35
CA SER A 150 -28.64 -1.30 27.06
C SER A 150 -28.35 -1.50 28.54
N THR A 151 -27.09 -1.44 28.95
CA THR A 151 -26.71 -1.54 30.37
C THR A 151 -26.94 -0.22 31.10
N LEU A 152 -26.98 0.90 30.38
CA LEU A 152 -27.37 2.21 30.90
C LEU A 152 -28.88 2.34 31.15
N LYS A 153 -29.74 1.75 30.31
CA LYS A 153 -31.21 1.88 30.39
C LYS A 153 -31.87 1.42 31.71
N PRO A 154 -31.42 0.35 32.38
CA PRO A 154 -31.93 -0.03 33.70
C PRO A 154 -31.65 1.01 34.80
N ILE A 155 -30.64 1.87 34.61
CA ILE A 155 -30.27 2.95 35.55
C ILE A 155 -31.15 4.20 35.32
N LEU A 156 -31.74 4.34 34.12
CA LEU A 156 -32.54 5.48 33.66
C LEU A 156 -34.03 5.42 34.04
N GLY A 157 -34.44 4.49 34.93
CA GLY A 157 -35.79 4.49 35.51
C GLY A 157 -36.95 4.11 34.58
N THR A 158 -36.71 3.78 33.31
CA THR A 158 -37.77 3.25 32.44
C THR A 158 -38.07 1.79 32.76
N GLY A 159 -39.28 1.51 33.24
CA GLY A 159 -39.83 0.18 33.57
C GLY A 159 -40.01 -0.78 32.37
N SER A 160 -39.07 -0.79 31.43
CA SER A 160 -38.99 -1.73 30.32
C SER A 160 -37.60 -2.37 30.34
N SER A 161 -37.41 -3.33 31.23
CA SER A 161 -36.22 -4.20 31.27
C SER A 161 -36.16 -5.04 30.00
N ILE A 162 -35.50 -4.55 28.95
CA ILE A 162 -35.20 -5.34 27.76
C ILE A 162 -33.74 -5.78 27.89
N SER A 163 -33.56 -6.97 28.48
CA SER A 163 -32.29 -7.67 28.58
C SER A 163 -31.70 -7.89 27.18
N PHE A 164 -30.48 -7.42 26.97
CA PHE A 164 -29.66 -7.81 25.83
C PHE A 164 -28.84 -9.02 26.26
N ASN A 165 -29.24 -10.21 25.81
CA ASN A 165 -28.38 -11.39 25.98
C ASN A 165 -27.09 -11.13 25.18
N SER A 166 -25.96 -11.05 25.89
CA SER A 166 -24.65 -10.79 25.30
C SER A 166 -24.33 -11.84 24.25
N VAL A 167 -23.90 -11.39 23.08
CA VAL A 167 -23.23 -12.25 22.11
C VAL A 167 -21.79 -11.80 22.07
N GLU A 168 -21.01 -12.32 23.01
CA GLU A 168 -19.58 -12.46 22.79
C GLU A 168 -19.39 -13.52 21.70
N SER A 169 -18.95 -13.09 20.53
CA SER A 169 -17.96 -13.86 19.78
C SER A 169 -17.06 -12.88 19.01
N ASN A 170 -15.85 -12.69 19.52
CA ASN A 170 -14.73 -12.13 18.78
C ASN A 170 -14.23 -13.14 17.73
N GLN A 171 -15.12 -13.69 16.91
CA GLN A 171 -14.73 -14.50 15.76
C GLN A 171 -14.45 -13.57 14.59
N SER A 172 -13.24 -13.66 14.05
CA SER A 172 -12.89 -13.00 12.80
C SER A 172 -13.91 -13.37 11.73
N VAL A 173 -14.43 -12.37 11.03
CA VAL A 173 -15.42 -12.51 9.94
C VAL A 173 -14.95 -13.49 8.84
N GLY A 174 -13.66 -13.85 8.81
CA GLY A 174 -13.08 -14.80 7.86
C GLY A 174 -13.42 -16.29 8.06
N GLU A 175 -14.05 -16.71 9.17
CA GLU A 175 -14.35 -18.13 9.45
C GLU A 175 -15.85 -18.45 9.66
N LEU A 176 -16.74 -17.46 9.50
CA LEU A 176 -18.19 -17.66 9.70
C LEU A 176 -18.83 -18.32 8.47
N SER A 177 -19.65 -19.35 8.69
CA SER A 177 -20.49 -19.88 7.64
C SER A 177 -21.55 -18.86 7.20
N MET A 178 -22.03 -18.97 5.96
CA MET A 178 -23.02 -18.04 5.40
C MET A 178 -24.31 -17.95 6.24
N ILE A 179 -24.73 -19.06 6.86
CA ILE A 179 -25.90 -19.13 7.74
C ILE A 179 -25.65 -18.41 9.06
N GLU A 180 -24.45 -18.55 9.63
CA GLU A 180 -24.08 -17.83 10.86
C GLU A 180 -23.94 -16.32 10.61
N TYR A 181 -23.45 -15.93 9.43
CA TYR A 181 -23.40 -14.54 9.00
C TYR A 181 -24.80 -13.91 8.87
N GLU A 182 -25.73 -14.58 8.17
CA GLU A 182 -27.10 -14.09 8.01
C GLU A 182 -27.82 -13.97 9.36
N PHE A 183 -27.70 -14.96 10.24
CA PHE A 183 -28.30 -14.92 11.57
C PHE A 183 -27.71 -13.80 12.45
N MET A 184 -26.40 -13.56 12.33
CA MET A 184 -25.71 -12.49 13.04
C MET A 184 -26.13 -11.10 12.51
N GLU A 185 -26.29 -10.94 11.20
CA GLU A 185 -26.75 -9.69 10.58
C GLU A 185 -28.22 -9.40 10.87
N GLU A 186 -29.09 -10.43 10.89
CA GLU A 186 -30.50 -10.31 11.30
C GLU A 186 -30.61 -9.81 12.76
N LYS A 187 -29.78 -10.34 13.66
CA LYS A 187 -29.70 -9.86 15.05
C LYS A 187 -29.20 -8.42 15.15
N ARG A 188 -28.21 -8.03 14.35
CA ARG A 188 -27.72 -6.63 14.29
C ARG A 188 -28.82 -5.69 13.83
N GLU A 189 -29.55 -6.05 12.79
CA GLU A 189 -30.67 -5.25 12.26
C GLU A 189 -31.82 -5.16 13.27
N ALA A 190 -32.14 -6.25 13.98
CA ALA A 190 -33.12 -6.26 15.05
C ALA A 190 -32.70 -5.36 16.24
N ALA A 191 -31.40 -5.33 16.60
CA ALA A 191 -30.88 -4.43 17.63
C ALA A 191 -30.96 -2.96 17.19
N ARG A 192 -30.61 -2.66 15.92
CA ARG A 192 -30.72 -1.32 15.33
C ARG A 192 -32.17 -0.80 15.33
N LYS A 193 -33.13 -1.62 14.91
CA LYS A 193 -34.56 -1.26 14.87
C LYS A 193 -35.16 -0.96 16.25
N ARG A 194 -34.53 -1.44 17.34
CA ARG A 194 -34.96 -1.21 18.72
C ARG A 194 -34.31 0.02 19.37
N MET A 195 -33.34 0.65 18.72
CA MET A 195 -32.70 1.87 19.23
C MET A 195 -33.56 3.10 18.95
N PRO A 196 -33.58 4.09 19.86
CA PRO A 196 -34.16 5.40 19.58
C PRO A 196 -33.56 6.01 18.32
N GLN A 197 -34.35 6.74 17.53
CA GLN A 197 -33.89 7.31 16.27
C GLN A 197 -32.72 8.29 16.47
N CYS A 198 -32.69 8.98 17.61
CA CYS A 198 -31.60 9.86 17.99
C CYS A 198 -30.25 9.13 18.12
N ALA A 199 -30.22 7.89 18.65
CA ALA A 199 -29.00 7.09 18.80
C ALA A 199 -28.42 6.61 17.44
N ILE A 200 -29.28 6.47 16.43
CA ILE A 200 -28.86 6.18 15.04
C ILE A 200 -28.17 7.37 14.39
N GLN A 201 -28.55 8.58 14.79
CA GLN A 201 -28.07 9.81 14.15
C GLN A 201 -26.90 10.46 14.89
N ARG A 202 -26.82 10.30 16.21
CA ARG A 202 -25.93 11.06 17.09
C ARG A 202 -24.95 10.15 17.82
N VAL A 203 -23.72 10.62 17.99
CA VAL A 203 -22.71 9.95 18.84
C VAL A 203 -23.10 10.14 20.32
N PRO A 204 -23.08 9.07 21.14
CA PRO A 204 -23.46 9.17 22.55
C PRO A 204 -22.43 9.95 23.38
N PHE A 205 -22.87 10.98 24.09
CA PHE A 205 -22.01 11.83 24.94
C PHE A 205 -21.33 11.02 26.06
N HIS A 206 -22.11 10.27 26.85
CA HIS A 206 -21.57 9.60 28.06
C HIS A 206 -20.47 8.60 27.75
N LEU A 207 -20.51 7.97 26.57
CA LEU A 207 -19.47 7.04 26.13
C LEU A 207 -18.12 7.76 26.04
N LEU A 208 -18.10 8.98 25.50
CA LEU A 208 -16.87 9.78 25.37
C LEU A 208 -16.38 10.33 26.72
N CYS A 209 -17.23 10.29 27.76
CA CYS A 209 -16.92 10.75 29.11
C CYS A 209 -16.49 9.62 30.06
N CYS A 210 -16.43 8.37 29.59
CA CYS A 210 -15.91 7.24 30.37
C CYS A 210 -14.45 7.45 30.74
N LYS A 211 -14.13 7.29 32.03
CA LYS A 211 -12.78 7.45 32.60
C LYS A 211 -12.08 6.13 32.92
N ASP A 212 -12.84 5.05 33.13
CA ASP A 212 -12.26 3.74 33.46
C ASP A 212 -11.50 3.16 32.25
N GLU A 213 -10.24 2.78 32.44
CA GLU A 213 -9.39 2.29 31.35
C GLU A 213 -9.93 1.02 30.68
N LYS A 214 -10.62 0.15 31.43
CA LYS A 214 -11.21 -1.08 30.87
C LYS A 214 -12.40 -0.71 30.01
N ASP A 215 -13.28 0.17 30.48
CA ASP A 215 -14.42 0.64 29.70
C ASP A 215 -13.98 1.44 28.46
N VAL A 216 -12.91 2.24 28.58
CA VAL A 216 -12.34 2.98 27.44
C VAL A 216 -11.83 2.02 26.37
N LYS A 217 -11.13 0.94 26.76
CA LYS A 217 -10.64 -0.06 25.81
C LYS A 217 -11.79 -0.91 25.22
N GLN A 218 -12.78 -1.25 26.04
CA GLN A 218 -13.86 -2.14 25.65
C GLN A 218 -14.92 -1.45 24.79
N TYR A 219 -15.36 -0.24 25.17
CA TYR A 219 -16.51 0.42 24.54
C TYR A 219 -16.12 1.67 23.75
N VAL A 220 -15.30 2.55 24.35
CA VAL A 220 -15.04 3.89 23.78
C VAL A 220 -14.14 3.83 22.55
N SER A 221 -13.00 3.15 22.68
CA SER A 221 -11.99 3.07 21.61
C SER A 221 -12.57 2.45 20.34
N PRO A 222 -13.29 1.30 20.39
CA PRO A 222 -13.90 0.73 19.19
C PRO A 222 -14.88 1.66 18.48
N VAL A 223 -15.70 2.41 19.24
CA VAL A 223 -16.66 3.35 18.65
C VAL A 223 -15.96 4.53 17.99
N ILE A 224 -14.97 5.13 18.66
CA ILE A 224 -14.17 6.22 18.07
C ILE A 224 -13.42 5.73 16.82
N PHE A 225 -12.74 4.59 16.92
CA PHE A 225 -12.04 4.02 15.77
C PHE A 225 -13.00 3.61 14.65
N ASN A 226 -14.26 3.28 14.92
CA ASN A 226 -15.27 3.02 13.89
C ASN A 226 -15.73 4.29 13.18
N GLU A 227 -16.02 5.36 13.92
CA GLU A 227 -16.44 6.66 13.38
C GLU A 227 -15.32 7.39 12.61
N MET A 228 -14.08 7.20 13.02
CA MET A 228 -12.94 7.90 12.47
C MET A 228 -12.58 7.41 11.05
N ASN A 229 -12.29 8.37 10.18
CA ASN A 229 -11.82 8.19 8.82
C ASN A 229 -10.89 9.35 8.42
N ILE A 230 -10.28 9.27 7.24
CA ILE A 230 -9.28 10.25 6.81
C ILE A 230 -9.83 11.69 6.70
N ASN A 231 -11.14 11.86 6.50
CA ASN A 231 -11.77 13.17 6.32
C ASN A 231 -12.16 13.85 7.64
N ASN A 232 -12.39 13.07 8.71
CA ASN A 232 -12.83 13.59 10.00
C ASN A 232 -11.79 13.43 11.12
N VAL A 233 -10.67 12.76 10.87
CA VAL A 233 -9.62 12.47 11.88
C VAL A 233 -9.13 13.74 12.59
N GLY A 234 -8.96 14.86 11.87
CA GLY A 234 -8.55 16.13 12.50
C GLY A 234 -9.53 16.64 13.56
N LYS A 235 -10.85 16.42 13.37
CA LYS A 235 -11.85 16.78 14.38
C LYS A 235 -11.72 15.94 15.65
N TRP A 236 -11.46 14.63 15.48
CA TRP A 236 -11.26 13.70 16.59
C TRP A 236 -9.96 13.98 17.35
N ILE A 237 -8.86 14.27 16.64
CA ILE A 237 -7.60 14.67 17.29
C ILE A 237 -7.77 15.97 18.07
N ASN A 238 -8.47 16.96 17.50
CA ASN A 238 -8.74 18.21 18.20
C ASN A 238 -9.53 17.98 19.50
N LEU A 239 -10.50 17.07 19.49
CA LEU A 239 -11.20 16.69 20.72
C LEU A 239 -10.23 16.10 21.75
N ILE A 240 -9.45 15.09 21.36
CA ILE A 240 -8.49 14.38 22.23
C ILE A 240 -7.44 15.33 22.83
N VAL A 241 -6.95 16.30 22.05
CA VAL A 241 -5.93 17.27 22.50
C VAL A 241 -6.50 18.27 23.51
N ASN A 242 -7.76 18.67 23.36
CA ASN A 242 -8.38 19.70 24.20
C ASN A 242 -9.07 19.14 25.46
N THR A 243 -9.18 17.82 25.60
CA THR A 243 -9.72 17.18 26.80
C THR A 243 -8.62 16.68 27.73
N LYS A 244 -8.68 17.02 29.03
CA LYS A 244 -7.65 16.67 30.03
C LYS A 244 -7.98 15.46 30.91
N SER A 245 -9.25 15.19 31.16
CA SER A 245 -9.74 14.18 32.10
C SER A 245 -10.51 13.03 31.43
N VAL A 246 -10.71 13.11 30.11
CA VAL A 246 -11.39 12.12 29.28
C VAL A 246 -10.62 11.91 27.98
N LEU A 247 -10.89 10.80 27.29
CA LEU A 247 -10.35 10.51 25.94
C LEU A 247 -8.82 10.48 25.84
N HIS A 248 -8.17 9.74 26.73
CA HIS A 248 -6.72 9.49 26.71
C HIS A 248 -6.29 8.52 25.61
N LEU A 249 -6.67 8.80 24.36
CA LEU A 249 -6.32 7.99 23.20
C LEU A 249 -4.96 8.41 22.62
N ASN A 250 -4.25 7.42 22.07
CA ASN A 250 -3.00 7.67 21.39
C ASN A 250 -3.27 8.35 20.03
N GLN A 251 -2.88 9.62 19.92
CA GLN A 251 -3.05 10.40 18.68
C GLN A 251 -2.42 9.73 17.46
N SER A 252 -1.24 9.11 17.61
CA SER A 252 -0.58 8.41 16.50
C SER A 252 -1.41 7.23 16.02
N GLU A 253 -2.02 6.49 16.95
CA GLU A 253 -2.93 5.38 16.66
C GLU A 253 -4.18 5.83 15.93
N CYS A 254 -4.73 6.98 16.32
CA CYS A 254 -5.84 7.58 15.61
C CYS A 254 -5.50 7.91 14.15
N ILE A 255 -4.36 8.57 13.91
CA ILE A 255 -3.94 8.93 12.55
C ILE A 255 -3.65 7.68 11.71
N PHE A 256 -2.81 6.76 12.18
CA PHE A 256 -2.45 5.60 11.35
C PHE A 256 -3.65 4.69 11.10
N THR A 257 -4.62 4.62 12.02
CA THR A 257 -5.87 3.86 11.81
C THR A 257 -6.73 4.50 10.73
N ALA A 258 -6.86 5.82 10.72
CA ALA A 258 -7.58 6.56 9.68
C ALA A 258 -6.93 6.38 8.29
N ILE A 259 -5.60 6.45 8.23
CA ILE A 259 -4.83 6.18 7.00
C ILE A 259 -5.03 4.73 6.55
N ASN A 260 -4.90 3.75 7.44
CA ASN A 260 -5.05 2.34 7.10
C ASN A 260 -6.47 2.01 6.59
N LYS A 261 -7.51 2.62 7.18
CA LYS A 261 -8.87 2.52 6.65
C LYS A 261 -8.99 3.07 5.24
N ARG A 262 -8.35 4.21 4.95
CA ARG A 262 -8.33 4.79 3.59
C ARG A 262 -7.60 3.87 2.62
N ILE A 263 -6.43 3.36 3.00
CA ILE A 263 -5.67 2.40 2.20
C ILE A 263 -6.52 1.17 1.89
N ARG A 264 -7.16 0.58 2.91
CA ARG A 264 -8.05 -0.58 2.76
C ARG A 264 -9.20 -0.29 1.82
N TYR A 265 -9.88 0.84 2.00
CA TYR A 265 -10.99 1.24 1.13
C TYR A 265 -10.55 1.39 -0.34
N VAL A 266 -9.38 1.98 -0.58
CA VAL A 266 -8.83 2.12 -1.93
C VAL A 266 -8.47 0.76 -2.53
N ASP A 267 -7.89 -0.15 -1.75
CA ASP A 267 -7.53 -1.52 -2.18
C ASP A 267 -8.77 -2.38 -2.49
N GLU A 268 -9.77 -2.37 -1.61
CA GLU A 268 -11.02 -3.12 -1.77
C GLU A 268 -11.86 -2.65 -2.98
N ASN A 269 -11.74 -1.38 -3.36
CA ASN A 269 -12.52 -0.79 -4.46
C ASN A 269 -11.68 -0.52 -5.72
N ASP A 270 -10.41 -0.96 -5.76
CA ASP A 270 -9.45 -0.74 -6.85
C ASP A 270 -9.41 0.73 -7.34
N ILE A 271 -9.36 1.66 -6.39
CA ILE A 271 -9.36 3.11 -6.68
C ILE A 271 -7.93 3.57 -6.98
N HIS A 272 -7.79 4.48 -7.95
CA HIS A 272 -6.51 5.11 -8.23
C HIS A 272 -6.04 6.01 -7.09
N VAL A 273 -4.81 5.80 -6.62
CA VAL A 273 -4.15 6.65 -5.60
C VAL A 273 -3.50 7.85 -6.28
N GLY A 274 -3.93 9.06 -5.90
CA GLY A 274 -3.43 10.30 -6.50
C GLY A 274 -3.19 11.43 -5.50
N GLU A 275 -3.16 12.66 -6.01
CA GLU A 275 -2.88 13.87 -5.22
C GLU A 275 -3.94 14.15 -4.15
N ILE A 276 -5.18 13.69 -4.34
CA ILE A 276 -6.23 13.81 -3.32
C ILE A 276 -5.85 13.01 -2.07
N ASP A 277 -5.42 11.75 -2.23
CA ASP A 277 -4.97 10.91 -1.12
C ASP A 277 -3.72 11.49 -0.45
N ARG A 278 -2.79 12.03 -1.26
CA ARG A 278 -1.62 12.75 -0.74
C ARG A 278 -2.05 13.92 0.16
N GLY A 279 -2.98 14.75 -0.31
CA GLY A 279 -3.49 15.90 0.45
C GLY A 279 -4.15 15.48 1.76
N TRP A 280 -5.04 14.48 1.72
CA TRP A 280 -5.73 13.98 2.91
C TRP A 280 -4.78 13.36 3.95
N ILE A 281 -3.81 12.54 3.52
CA ILE A 281 -2.83 11.93 4.42
C ILE A 281 -1.92 13.00 5.02
N THR A 282 -1.48 13.96 4.22
CA THR A 282 -0.64 15.07 4.69
C THR A 282 -1.38 15.90 5.75
N PHE A 283 -2.63 16.27 5.47
CA PHE A 283 -3.47 17.02 6.42
C PHE A 283 -3.68 16.25 7.73
N ALA A 284 -3.96 14.94 7.64
CA ALA A 284 -4.15 14.10 8.83
C ALA A 284 -2.88 14.05 9.71
N ILE A 285 -1.70 13.95 9.09
CA ILE A 285 -0.42 13.92 9.80
C ILE A 285 -0.07 15.29 10.42
N GLN A 286 -0.42 16.39 9.75
CA GLN A 286 -0.24 17.75 10.27
C GLN A 286 -1.11 18.07 11.50
N CYS A 287 -2.09 17.22 11.84
CA CYS A 287 -2.90 17.40 13.04
C CYS A 287 -2.16 17.03 14.34
N VAL A 288 -0.94 16.47 14.25
CA VAL A 288 -0.13 16.05 15.41
C VAL A 288 1.28 16.63 15.34
N ASP A 289 1.94 16.65 16.50
CA ASP A 289 3.34 17.05 16.64
C ASP A 289 4.29 16.21 15.77
N GLU A 290 5.32 16.86 15.21
CA GLU A 290 6.29 16.27 14.29
C GLU A 290 7.00 15.03 14.86
N SER A 291 7.18 14.97 16.19
CA SER A 291 7.80 13.81 16.85
C SER A 291 6.98 12.53 16.75
N LYS A 292 5.69 12.62 16.44
CA LYS A 292 4.77 11.47 16.31
C LYS A 292 4.74 10.90 14.89
N VAL A 293 5.20 11.65 13.90
CA VAL A 293 5.13 11.29 12.47
C VAL A 293 5.87 9.99 12.16
N ALA A 294 7.05 9.79 12.77
CA ALA A 294 7.84 8.57 12.60
C ALA A 294 7.02 7.31 12.93
N THR A 295 6.29 7.34 14.05
CA THR A 295 5.42 6.24 14.47
C THR A 295 4.28 6.04 13.47
N ILE A 296 3.56 7.10 13.10
CA ILE A 296 2.43 7.04 12.18
C ILE A 296 2.83 6.42 10.85
N VAL A 297 3.89 6.96 10.23
CA VAL A 297 4.36 6.49 8.92
C VAL A 297 4.86 5.05 9.01
N ARG A 298 5.51 4.66 10.11
CA ARG A 298 5.99 3.28 10.30
C ARG A 298 4.88 2.25 10.40
N TYR A 299 3.78 2.58 11.08
CA TYR A 299 2.61 1.69 11.16
C TYR A 299 1.81 1.66 9.86
N SER A 300 1.60 2.81 9.21
CA SER A 300 0.90 2.87 7.93
C SER A 300 1.66 2.21 6.79
N SER A 301 2.98 2.36 6.75
CA SER A 301 3.79 1.68 5.73
C SER A 301 3.84 0.17 5.95
N LYS A 302 3.86 -0.30 7.22
CA LYS A 302 3.78 -1.73 7.55
C LYS A 302 2.48 -2.32 7.00
N TYR A 303 1.36 -1.60 7.15
CA TYR A 303 0.10 -1.99 6.53
C TYR A 303 0.19 -2.02 5.01
N ALA A 304 0.67 -0.94 4.37
CA ALA A 304 0.80 -0.85 2.91
C ALA A 304 1.70 -1.95 2.31
N ILE A 305 2.76 -2.36 3.02
CA ILE A 305 3.68 -3.42 2.58
C ILE A 305 3.00 -4.78 2.42
N HIS A 306 1.91 -5.03 3.14
CA HIS A 306 1.16 -6.28 3.02
C HIS A 306 0.13 -6.29 1.89
N LEU A 307 -0.06 -5.16 1.20
CA LEU A 307 -0.93 -5.10 0.02
C LEU A 307 -0.35 -5.95 -1.11
N LYS A 308 -1.25 -6.67 -1.80
CA LYS A 308 -0.94 -7.45 -3.00
C LYS A 308 -0.97 -6.58 -4.26
N ASN A 309 -1.87 -5.60 -4.33
CA ASN A 309 -2.01 -4.73 -5.49
C ASN A 309 -0.84 -3.71 -5.55
N LEU A 310 0.10 -3.95 -6.46
CA LEU A 310 1.28 -3.08 -6.64
C LEU A 310 0.92 -1.68 -7.15
N ASN A 311 -0.20 -1.52 -7.86
CA ASN A 311 -0.69 -0.22 -8.34
C ASN A 311 -1.15 0.71 -7.20
N ILE A 312 -1.50 0.14 -6.05
CA ILE A 312 -1.96 0.88 -4.87
C ILE A 312 -0.85 0.96 -3.83
N LYS A 313 -0.13 -0.15 -3.63
CA LYS A 313 1.01 -0.27 -2.72
C LYS A 313 2.09 0.77 -2.97
N ILE A 314 2.56 0.89 -4.21
CA ILE A 314 3.68 1.75 -4.56
C ILE A 314 3.33 3.23 -4.33
N PRO A 315 2.20 3.78 -4.84
CA PRO A 315 1.81 5.16 -4.56
C PRO A 315 1.67 5.52 -3.09
N PHE A 316 1.05 4.67 -2.26
CA PHE A 316 0.96 4.96 -0.82
C PHE A 316 2.33 5.00 -0.16
N LEU A 317 3.24 4.10 -0.52
CA LEU A 317 4.61 4.14 -0.02
C LEU A 317 5.35 5.40 -0.47
N TYR A 318 5.11 5.89 -1.70
CA TYR A 318 5.63 7.18 -2.16
C TYR A 318 5.11 8.36 -1.34
N ILE A 319 3.80 8.44 -1.10
CA ILE A 319 3.20 9.50 -0.26
C ILE A 319 3.84 9.50 1.13
N LEU A 320 3.93 8.34 1.76
CA LEU A 320 4.53 8.19 3.08
C LEU A 320 6.02 8.55 3.11
N LYS A 321 6.77 8.17 2.07
CA LYS A 321 8.18 8.53 1.92
C LYS A 321 8.36 10.04 1.78
N ASP A 322 7.52 10.70 1.00
CA ASP A 322 7.60 12.15 0.79
C ASP A 322 7.30 12.91 2.10
N ILE A 323 6.32 12.44 2.88
CA ILE A 323 6.02 12.99 4.21
C ILE A 323 7.20 12.80 5.18
N VAL A 324 7.84 11.63 5.17
CA VAL A 324 9.03 11.35 5.98
C VAL A 324 10.14 12.36 5.73
N TYR A 325 10.45 12.64 4.45
CA TYR A 325 11.49 13.62 4.11
C TYR A 325 11.06 15.05 4.46
N ALA A 326 9.81 15.43 4.16
CA ALA A 326 9.30 16.76 4.50
C ALA A 326 9.32 17.02 6.01
N THR A 327 8.99 16.03 6.84
CA THR A 327 9.06 16.16 8.30
C THR A 327 10.49 16.10 8.82
N ALA A 328 11.38 15.31 8.20
CA ALA A 328 12.78 15.26 8.61
C ALA A 328 13.48 16.63 8.47
N ASP A 329 13.08 17.42 7.48
CA ASP A 329 13.58 18.79 7.30
C ASP A 329 13.17 19.76 8.42
N LEU A 330 12.11 19.44 9.17
CA LEU A 330 11.61 20.23 10.31
C LEU A 330 12.21 19.81 11.67
N LEU A 331 12.91 18.68 11.71
CA LEU A 331 13.47 18.10 12.94
C LEU A 331 14.99 18.33 13.02
N GLU A 332 15.54 18.26 14.23
CA GLU A 332 16.98 18.36 14.48
C GLU A 332 17.51 17.15 15.26
N GLY A 333 18.82 16.91 15.17
CA GLY A 333 19.53 15.87 15.90
C GLY A 333 19.08 14.44 15.57
N ASP A 334 19.12 13.56 16.57
CA ASP A 334 18.89 12.11 16.43
C ASP A 334 17.54 11.76 15.78
N LYS A 335 16.50 12.57 16.03
CA LYS A 335 15.15 12.34 15.47
C LYS A 335 15.11 12.53 13.96
N LYS A 336 15.88 13.50 13.44
CA LYS A 336 16.02 13.70 12.00
C LYS A 336 16.73 12.51 11.36
N GLU A 337 17.85 12.08 11.95
CA GLU A 337 18.63 10.95 11.43
C GLU A 337 17.83 9.63 11.41
N GLU A 338 17.04 9.36 12.46
CA GLU A 338 16.15 8.20 12.51
C GLU A 338 15.13 8.23 11.36
N LEU A 339 14.50 9.38 11.14
CA LEU A 339 13.46 9.56 10.15
C LEU A 339 14.04 9.47 8.72
N GLU A 340 15.20 10.06 8.46
CA GLU A 340 15.91 9.93 7.18
C GLU A 340 16.35 8.50 6.89
N LYS A 341 16.87 7.79 7.90
CA LYS A 341 17.21 6.36 7.77
C LYS A 341 15.99 5.55 7.37
N TYR A 342 14.84 5.87 7.95
CA TYR A 342 13.58 5.26 7.60
C TYR A 342 13.12 5.61 6.18
N GLY A 343 13.27 6.88 5.76
CA GLY A 343 12.99 7.32 4.39
C GLY A 343 13.84 6.57 3.35
N LYS A 344 15.12 6.34 3.65
CA LYS A 344 16.03 5.53 2.81
C LYS A 344 15.58 4.07 2.71
N GLU A 345 15.05 3.49 3.78
CA GLU A 345 14.48 2.15 3.79
C GLU A 345 13.21 2.07 2.93
N LEU A 346 12.30 3.04 3.05
CA LEU A 346 11.11 3.12 2.20
C LEU A 346 11.48 3.29 0.73
N ALA A 347 12.46 4.15 0.40
CA ALA A 347 12.95 4.31 -0.97
C ALA A 347 13.45 3.00 -1.57
N ARG A 348 14.26 2.23 -0.82
CA ARG A 348 14.73 0.90 -1.26
C ARG A 348 13.58 -0.08 -1.50
N ARG A 349 12.55 -0.09 -0.64
CA ARG A 349 11.36 -0.95 -0.82
C ARG A 349 10.53 -0.54 -2.02
N ILE A 350 10.34 0.76 -2.24
CA ILE A 350 9.61 1.30 -3.39
C ILE A 350 10.30 0.87 -4.70
N VAL A 351 11.63 0.98 -4.78
CA VAL A 351 12.39 0.50 -5.94
C VAL A 351 12.16 -1.00 -6.15
N LYS A 352 12.29 -1.81 -5.09
CA LYS A 352 12.04 -3.26 -5.16
C LYS A 352 10.64 -3.59 -5.71
N TYR A 353 9.59 -2.97 -5.16
CA TYR A 353 8.22 -3.20 -5.62
C TYR A 353 7.96 -2.66 -7.03
N SER A 354 8.64 -1.58 -7.42
CA SER A 354 8.58 -1.06 -8.79
C SER A 354 9.19 -2.03 -9.80
N VAL A 355 10.34 -2.65 -9.47
CA VAL A 355 10.91 -3.74 -10.27
C VAL A 355 9.95 -4.92 -10.34
N GLU A 356 9.39 -5.35 -9.20
CA GLU A 356 8.40 -6.44 -9.15
C GLU A 356 7.20 -6.17 -10.05
N LYS A 357 6.69 -4.94 -10.04
CA LYS A 357 5.59 -4.50 -10.89
C LYS A 357 5.96 -4.58 -12.37
N ILE A 358 7.10 -4.04 -12.76
CA ILE A 358 7.57 -4.09 -14.16
C ILE A 358 7.70 -5.55 -14.62
N LEU A 359 8.26 -6.42 -13.79
CA LEU A 359 8.36 -7.86 -14.12
C LEU A 359 6.98 -8.50 -14.26
N SER A 360 6.04 -8.20 -13.35
CA SER A 360 4.69 -8.75 -13.39
C SER A 360 3.91 -8.28 -14.62
N ASP A 361 3.90 -6.97 -14.91
CA ASP A 361 3.21 -6.37 -16.05
C ASP A 361 3.70 -6.94 -17.39
N ASN A 362 5.00 -7.28 -17.46
CA ASN A 362 5.64 -7.83 -18.66
C ASN A 362 5.74 -9.36 -18.67
N LYS A 363 5.11 -10.07 -17.72
CA LYS A 363 5.14 -11.54 -17.59
C LYS A 363 6.56 -12.14 -17.48
N LEU A 364 7.44 -11.46 -16.75
CA LEU A 364 8.83 -11.84 -16.49
C LEU A 364 9.07 -12.36 -15.05
N LEU A 365 8.01 -12.51 -14.25
CA LEU A 365 8.13 -12.86 -12.82
C LEU A 365 7.93 -14.37 -12.57
N ASP A 366 8.92 -15.18 -12.94
CA ASP A 366 8.99 -16.60 -12.56
C ASP A 366 9.72 -16.80 -11.20
N GLU A 367 9.88 -18.05 -10.77
CA GLU A 367 10.52 -18.38 -9.48
C GLU A 367 12.00 -17.97 -9.42
N GLU A 368 12.71 -18.01 -10.54
CA GLU A 368 14.12 -17.64 -10.61
C GLU A 368 14.30 -16.11 -10.55
N ALA A 369 13.47 -15.37 -11.29
CA ALA A 369 13.38 -13.91 -11.22
C ALA A 369 12.98 -13.43 -9.81
N LYS A 370 12.04 -14.11 -9.14
CA LYS A 370 11.71 -13.83 -7.72
C LYS A 370 12.90 -14.09 -6.80
N GLY A 371 13.69 -15.13 -7.07
CA GLY A 371 14.93 -15.44 -6.34
C GLY A 371 15.95 -14.30 -6.42
N TYR A 372 16.23 -13.82 -7.63
CA TYR A 372 17.14 -12.69 -7.83
C TYR A 372 16.63 -11.38 -7.19
N LEU A 373 15.33 -11.08 -7.35
CA LEU A 373 14.70 -9.90 -6.74
C LEU A 373 14.75 -9.95 -5.21
N SER A 374 14.55 -11.12 -4.62
CA SER A 374 14.60 -11.31 -3.16
C SER A 374 16.02 -11.18 -2.61
N ALA A 375 17.02 -11.61 -3.38
CA ALA A 375 18.44 -11.48 -3.05
C ALA A 375 19.04 -10.10 -3.35
N GLY A 376 18.27 -9.18 -3.98
CA GLY A 376 18.77 -7.87 -4.40
C GLY A 376 19.77 -7.90 -5.57
N LYS A 377 19.80 -9.02 -6.31
CA LYS A 377 20.72 -9.29 -7.43
C LYS A 377 20.11 -8.83 -8.76
N ILE A 378 19.90 -7.53 -8.88
CA ILE A 378 19.26 -6.93 -10.06
C ILE A 378 20.12 -7.09 -11.34
N PRO A 379 21.47 -6.95 -11.32
CA PRO A 379 22.28 -7.20 -12.51
C PRO A 379 22.09 -8.63 -13.07
N GLU A 380 22.08 -9.63 -12.18
CA GLU A 380 21.87 -11.04 -12.53
C GLU A 380 20.45 -11.31 -13.01
N LEU A 381 19.44 -10.63 -12.44
CA LEU A 381 18.07 -10.66 -12.94
C LEU A 381 17.99 -10.16 -14.40
N ILE A 382 18.62 -9.02 -14.70
CA ILE A 382 18.63 -8.48 -16.08
C ILE A 382 19.34 -9.48 -17.00
N HIS A 383 20.49 -10.01 -16.58
CA HIS A 383 21.22 -11.03 -17.33
C HIS A 383 20.34 -12.25 -17.64
N TYR A 384 19.62 -12.76 -16.64
CA TYR A 384 18.68 -13.87 -16.78
C TYR A 384 17.57 -13.58 -17.79
N VAL A 385 16.96 -12.39 -17.74
CA VAL A 385 15.90 -12.00 -18.70
C VAL A 385 16.44 -12.06 -20.13
N TYR A 386 17.61 -11.47 -20.40
CA TYR A 386 18.23 -11.49 -21.72
C TYR A 386 18.63 -12.89 -22.18
N GLY A 387 19.11 -13.74 -21.26
CA GLY A 387 19.56 -15.10 -21.56
C GLY A 387 18.40 -16.05 -21.89
N SER A 388 17.36 -16.03 -21.05
CA SER A 388 16.40 -17.13 -20.93
C SER A 388 14.94 -16.76 -21.19
N LEU A 389 14.54 -15.49 -21.00
CA LEU A 389 13.12 -15.10 -21.02
C LEU A 389 12.68 -14.40 -22.29
N ILE A 390 13.58 -13.86 -23.09
CA ILE A 390 13.24 -13.20 -24.35
C ILE A 390 13.11 -14.24 -25.46
N ASP A 391 11.96 -14.26 -26.14
CA ASP A 391 11.83 -14.95 -27.42
C ASP A 391 12.47 -14.08 -28.51
N TRP A 392 13.72 -14.42 -28.83
CA TRP A 392 14.52 -13.71 -29.80
C TRP A 392 14.00 -13.81 -31.24
N ASN A 393 13.03 -14.68 -31.52
CA ASN A 393 12.38 -14.77 -32.82
C ASN A 393 11.16 -13.84 -32.92
N ASN A 394 10.55 -13.45 -31.80
CA ASN A 394 9.38 -12.58 -31.75
C ASN A 394 9.74 -11.09 -31.56
N TYR A 395 9.50 -10.27 -32.58
CA TYR A 395 9.82 -8.82 -32.54
C TYR A 395 9.13 -8.08 -31.39
N GLN A 396 7.87 -8.37 -31.14
CA GLN A 396 7.10 -7.67 -30.12
C GLN A 396 7.58 -8.07 -28.72
N ASP A 397 7.90 -9.35 -28.52
CA ASP A 397 8.45 -9.86 -27.25
C ASP A 397 9.81 -9.25 -26.93
N ARG A 398 10.73 -9.20 -27.91
CA ARG A 398 12.02 -8.52 -27.79
C ARG A 398 11.83 -7.06 -27.35
N ARG A 399 10.99 -6.31 -28.07
CA ARG A 399 10.79 -4.88 -27.80
C ARG A 399 10.30 -4.64 -26.37
N ILE A 400 9.23 -5.33 -25.97
CA ILE A 400 8.59 -5.16 -24.65
C ILE A 400 9.55 -5.54 -23.51
N LYS A 401 10.22 -6.70 -23.61
CA LYS A 401 11.07 -7.20 -22.52
C LYS A 401 12.39 -6.44 -22.41
N MET A 402 12.98 -6.01 -23.53
CA MET A 402 14.16 -5.15 -23.50
C MET A 402 13.82 -3.77 -22.92
N GLU A 403 12.65 -3.20 -23.25
CA GLU A 403 12.15 -1.96 -22.64
C GLU A 403 11.93 -2.10 -21.13
N ALA A 404 11.38 -3.23 -20.68
CA ALA A 404 11.28 -3.55 -19.26
C ALA A 404 12.66 -3.58 -18.56
N CYS A 405 13.68 -4.21 -19.17
CA CYS A 405 15.04 -4.20 -18.63
C CYS A 405 15.67 -2.80 -18.59
N MET A 406 15.43 -1.96 -19.60
CA MET A 406 15.88 -0.56 -19.62
C MET A 406 15.24 0.23 -18.48
N GLU A 407 13.94 0.05 -18.26
CA GLU A 407 13.23 0.73 -17.17
C GLU A 407 13.70 0.24 -15.80
N ILE A 408 13.93 -1.07 -15.63
CA ILE A 408 14.52 -1.65 -14.40
C ILE A 408 15.89 -1.05 -14.12
N ALA A 409 16.77 -0.98 -15.13
CA ALA A 409 18.11 -0.38 -14.98
C ALA A 409 18.02 1.10 -14.60
N ARG A 410 17.08 1.84 -15.19
CA ARG A 410 16.84 3.27 -14.89
C ARG A 410 16.39 3.49 -13.45
N ILE A 411 15.45 2.71 -12.93
CA ILE A 411 14.96 2.89 -11.55
C ILE A 411 15.93 2.39 -10.47
N THR A 412 16.87 1.51 -10.84
CA THR A 412 17.88 0.96 -9.95
C THR A 412 19.25 1.62 -10.07
N ASP A 413 19.39 2.58 -11.00
CA ASP A 413 20.65 3.27 -11.33
C ASP A 413 21.79 2.30 -11.70
N ILE A 414 21.44 1.24 -12.43
CA ILE A 414 22.39 0.22 -12.87
C ILE A 414 22.88 0.52 -14.28
N ASN A 415 24.19 0.37 -14.48
CA ASN A 415 24.79 0.51 -15.79
C ASN A 415 24.45 -0.69 -16.71
N LEU A 416 23.35 -0.55 -17.45
CA LEU A 416 22.90 -1.55 -18.42
C LEU A 416 23.96 -1.86 -19.48
N SER A 417 24.75 -0.87 -19.90
CA SER A 417 25.82 -1.08 -20.90
C SER A 417 26.90 -2.03 -20.41
N SER A 418 27.22 -2.02 -19.11
CA SER A 418 28.14 -2.99 -18.52
C SER A 418 27.58 -4.41 -18.55
N ILE A 419 26.29 -4.58 -18.27
CA ILE A 419 25.62 -5.89 -18.31
C ILE A 419 25.55 -6.42 -19.74
N HIS A 420 25.16 -5.57 -20.69
CA HIS A 420 25.15 -5.89 -22.11
C HIS A 420 26.55 -6.30 -22.61
N ALA A 421 27.60 -5.63 -22.16
CA ALA A 421 28.97 -6.00 -22.52
C ALA A 421 29.33 -7.41 -22.03
N THR A 422 28.99 -7.76 -20.79
CA THR A 422 29.19 -9.10 -20.23
C THR A 422 28.41 -10.15 -21.02
N ILE A 423 27.12 -9.91 -21.31
CA ILE A 423 26.28 -10.82 -22.11
C ILE A 423 26.90 -11.04 -23.49
N ILE A 424 27.33 -9.98 -24.16
CA ILE A 424 27.95 -10.07 -25.49
C ILE A 424 29.25 -10.87 -25.42
N ASP A 425 30.12 -10.60 -24.45
CA ASP A 425 31.38 -11.34 -24.30
C ASP A 425 31.12 -12.85 -24.05
N GLU A 426 30.12 -13.22 -23.25
CA GLU A 426 29.73 -14.62 -23.03
C GLU A 426 29.17 -15.30 -24.29
N LEU A 427 28.28 -14.62 -25.02
CA LEU A 427 27.70 -15.14 -26.27
C LEU A 427 28.75 -15.34 -27.37
N LEU A 428 29.85 -14.58 -27.33
CA LEU A 428 30.98 -14.71 -28.25
C LEU A 428 31.93 -15.86 -27.88
N VAL A 429 32.02 -16.25 -26.60
CA VAL A 429 33.08 -17.13 -26.07
C VAL A 429 32.71 -18.62 -25.99
N GLN A 430 31.47 -19.02 -26.32
CA GLN A 430 31.02 -20.41 -26.14
C GLN A 430 32.05 -21.47 -26.59
N ASP A 431 32.47 -22.29 -25.63
CA ASP A 431 33.42 -23.38 -25.83
C ASP A 431 32.97 -24.26 -27.00
N THR A 432 33.86 -24.46 -27.96
CA THR A 432 33.73 -25.54 -28.93
C THR A 432 33.58 -26.83 -28.14
N VAL A 433 32.39 -27.43 -28.15
CA VAL A 433 32.24 -28.84 -27.80
C VAL A 433 33.20 -29.56 -28.73
N SER A 434 34.32 -30.00 -28.17
CA SER A 434 35.28 -30.83 -28.86
C SER A 434 34.57 -32.16 -29.08
N GLN A 435 33.82 -32.30 -30.18
CA GLN A 435 33.59 -33.59 -30.80
C GLN A 435 34.95 -34.05 -31.33
N VAL A 436 35.80 -34.51 -30.42
CA VAL A 436 36.85 -35.47 -30.76
C VAL A 436 36.10 -36.77 -30.98
N GLY A 437 35.59 -36.96 -32.19
CA GLY A 437 35.27 -38.29 -32.68
C GLY A 437 36.59 -39.03 -32.82
N ASP A 438 36.80 -40.02 -31.96
CA ASP A 438 37.86 -41.01 -32.08
C ASP A 438 37.77 -41.64 -33.49
N PRO A 439 38.80 -41.50 -34.37
CA PRO A 439 38.78 -42.08 -35.70
C PRO A 439 38.81 -43.62 -35.71
N ASP A 440 39.09 -44.25 -34.57
CA ASP A 440 39.19 -45.72 -34.43
C ASP A 440 38.00 -46.34 -33.68
N ALA A 441 36.92 -45.60 -33.43
CA ALA A 441 35.70 -46.17 -32.86
C ALA A 441 35.00 -47.09 -33.88
N THR A 442 35.44 -48.35 -33.91
CA THR A 442 34.77 -49.46 -34.59
C THR A 442 33.28 -49.45 -34.27
N LEU A 443 32.47 -49.42 -35.33
CA LEU A 443 31.01 -49.61 -35.34
C LEU A 443 30.64 -50.90 -34.57
N ASN A 444 30.40 -50.77 -33.26
CA ASN A 444 29.59 -51.73 -32.53
C ASN A 444 28.14 -51.28 -32.65
N THR A 445 27.48 -51.77 -33.71
CA THR A 445 26.04 -51.89 -33.78
C THR A 445 25.57 -52.77 -32.61
N THR A 446 25.08 -52.15 -31.54
CA THR A 446 23.92 -52.53 -30.69
C THR A 446 24.03 -51.85 -29.33
N THR A 447 23.24 -50.81 -29.09
CA THR A 447 22.16 -50.74 -28.06
C THR A 447 21.77 -49.29 -27.81
N ASP A 448 20.54 -48.98 -28.22
CA ASP A 448 19.60 -48.00 -27.67
C ASP A 448 20.16 -46.84 -26.82
N ILE A 449 20.34 -45.68 -27.47
CA ILE A 449 20.21 -44.38 -26.81
C ILE A 449 19.16 -43.60 -27.59
N ASP A 450 18.03 -43.33 -26.92
CA ASP A 450 16.91 -42.51 -27.37
C ASP A 450 17.38 -41.19 -27.98
N ILE A 451 17.36 -41.11 -29.30
CA ILE A 451 17.42 -39.84 -30.04
C ILE A 451 16.01 -39.30 -30.07
N GLY A 452 15.71 -38.40 -29.13
CA GLY A 452 14.55 -37.54 -29.17
C GLY A 452 14.57 -36.67 -30.43
N THR A 453 13.78 -37.08 -31.41
CA THR A 453 13.03 -36.26 -32.38
C THR A 453 13.74 -34.98 -32.87
N ILE A 454 14.74 -35.14 -33.74
CA ILE A 454 15.19 -34.04 -34.60
C ILE A 454 14.10 -33.82 -35.65
N ASN A 455 13.39 -32.70 -35.53
CA ASN A 455 12.44 -32.24 -36.54
C ASN A 455 13.13 -32.18 -37.91
N GLN A 456 12.68 -33.05 -38.82
CA GLN A 456 12.91 -32.94 -40.24
C GLN A 456 12.17 -31.70 -40.75
N GLY A 457 12.91 -30.64 -41.06
CA GLY A 457 12.38 -29.41 -41.63
C GLY A 457 13.45 -28.71 -42.46
N VAL A 458 13.44 -29.01 -43.76
CA VAL A 458 13.99 -28.29 -44.92
C VAL A 458 15.37 -27.64 -44.74
N GLU A 459 16.32 -28.21 -45.50
CA GLU A 459 17.70 -27.78 -45.72
C GLU A 459 17.87 -26.28 -45.96
N ASN A 460 18.44 -25.60 -44.96
CA ASN A 460 19.27 -24.40 -45.13
C ASN A 460 20.58 -24.58 -44.37
N ARG A 461 21.16 -25.79 -44.46
CA ARG A 461 22.52 -26.05 -43.99
C ARG A 461 23.47 -25.61 -45.09
N LEU A 462 24.15 -24.48 -44.92
CA LEU A 462 25.43 -24.28 -45.59
C LEU A 462 26.36 -25.42 -45.14
N GLU A 463 27.11 -26.02 -46.05
CA GLU A 463 28.00 -27.19 -45.81
C GLU A 463 29.11 -26.97 -44.78
N CYS A 464 29.15 -25.79 -44.16
CA CYS A 464 29.91 -25.52 -42.95
C CYS A 464 28.89 -25.10 -41.90
N SER A 465 28.87 -25.80 -40.76
CA SER A 465 27.93 -25.78 -39.64
C SER A 465 27.68 -24.40 -38.96
N ILE A 466 27.81 -23.30 -39.68
CA ILE A 466 27.59 -21.92 -39.28
C ILE A 466 26.36 -21.43 -40.03
N LEU A 467 25.25 -21.38 -39.31
CA LEU A 467 23.97 -20.91 -39.83
C LEU A 467 24.04 -19.40 -40.11
N ASP A 468 23.58 -18.96 -41.28
CA ASP A 468 23.24 -17.55 -41.50
C ASP A 468 22.16 -17.12 -40.48
N ASP A 469 21.40 -18.06 -39.90
CA ASP A 469 20.42 -17.81 -38.83
C ASP A 469 20.93 -18.16 -37.41
N ASP A 470 22.18 -17.78 -37.09
CA ASP A 470 22.72 -17.95 -35.74
C ASP A 470 21.95 -17.07 -34.72
N ALA A 471 21.28 -17.74 -33.77
CA ALA A 471 20.49 -17.07 -32.75
C ALA A 471 21.34 -16.12 -31.88
N ASN A 472 22.58 -16.47 -31.52
CA ASN A 472 23.46 -15.63 -30.71
C ASN A 472 23.90 -14.37 -31.48
N VAL A 473 24.15 -14.48 -32.78
CA VAL A 473 24.41 -13.30 -33.64
C VAL A 473 23.20 -12.37 -33.64
N SER A 474 21.99 -12.92 -33.77
CA SER A 474 20.74 -12.13 -33.69
C SER A 474 20.57 -11.45 -32.32
N LYS A 475 20.87 -12.14 -31.21
CA LYS A 475 20.86 -11.56 -29.84
C LYS A 475 21.81 -10.38 -29.72
N ILE A 476 23.08 -10.58 -30.11
CA ILE A 476 24.14 -9.57 -30.02
C ILE A 476 23.76 -8.32 -30.83
N VAL A 477 23.31 -8.50 -32.07
CA VAL A 477 22.91 -7.38 -32.94
C VAL A 477 21.74 -6.60 -32.32
N HIS A 478 20.73 -7.29 -31.78
CA HIS A 478 19.60 -6.61 -31.14
C HIS A 478 20.01 -5.83 -29.88
N ILE A 479 20.88 -6.38 -29.04
CA ILE A 479 21.44 -5.68 -27.88
C ILE A 479 22.20 -4.43 -28.32
N LEU A 480 23.08 -4.55 -29.32
CA LEU A 480 23.89 -3.45 -29.84
C LEU A 480 23.07 -2.35 -30.52
N CYS A 481 21.84 -2.64 -30.95
CA CYS A 481 20.92 -1.65 -31.52
C CYS A 481 20.13 -0.85 -30.47
N THR A 482 20.25 -1.16 -29.17
CA THR A 482 19.47 -0.48 -28.11
C THR A 482 20.04 0.86 -27.65
N GLY A 483 21.27 1.20 -28.03
CA GLY A 483 21.95 2.40 -27.55
C GLY A 483 23.27 2.66 -28.27
N ASP A 484 24.07 3.58 -27.74
CA ASP A 484 25.41 3.85 -28.27
C ASP A 484 26.43 2.84 -27.75
N TYR A 485 26.67 1.80 -28.56
CA TYR A 485 27.68 0.78 -28.29
C TYR A 485 28.93 0.94 -29.17
N SER A 486 29.26 2.17 -29.56
CA SER A 486 30.39 2.48 -30.44
C SER A 486 31.72 1.88 -29.95
N GLU A 487 31.97 1.86 -28.64
CA GLU A 487 33.18 1.25 -28.07
C GLU A 487 33.18 -0.28 -28.20
N MET A 488 32.03 -0.94 -28.03
CA MET A 488 31.90 -2.38 -28.25
C MET A 488 32.09 -2.72 -29.73
N VAL A 489 31.54 -1.92 -30.64
CA VAL A 489 31.75 -2.07 -32.09
C VAL A 489 33.24 -1.89 -32.43
N LYS A 490 33.92 -0.89 -31.85
CA LYS A 490 35.38 -0.71 -32.00
C LYS A 490 36.18 -1.90 -31.45
N LYS A 491 35.78 -2.47 -30.32
CA LYS A 491 36.35 -3.70 -29.73
C LYS A 491 36.19 -4.88 -30.67
N MET A 492 34.99 -5.10 -31.22
CA MET A 492 34.71 -6.13 -32.22
C MET A 492 35.59 -5.98 -33.47
N PHE A 493 35.74 -4.77 -34.00
CA PHE A 493 36.68 -4.50 -35.09
C PHE A 493 38.16 -4.72 -34.69
N GLY A 494 38.52 -4.53 -33.42
CA GLY A 494 39.83 -4.87 -32.90
C GLY A 494 40.10 -6.37 -32.86
N ILE A 495 39.07 -7.18 -32.63
CA ILE A 495 39.14 -8.65 -32.65
C ILE A 495 39.36 -9.17 -34.08
N LEU A 496 38.81 -8.51 -35.11
CA LEU A 496 39.00 -8.90 -36.51
C LEU A 496 40.48 -8.96 -36.94
N ASN A 497 41.36 -8.21 -36.27
CA ASN A 497 42.79 -8.17 -36.58
C ASN A 497 43.62 -9.21 -35.81
N LYS A 498 42.99 -10.01 -34.94
CA LYS A 498 43.67 -11.08 -34.18
C LYS A 498 43.72 -12.37 -34.99
N ASP A 499 44.75 -13.17 -34.77
CA ASP A 499 44.85 -14.51 -35.37
C ASP A 499 43.68 -15.38 -34.85
N PRO A 500 42.89 -16.04 -35.73
CA PRO A 500 41.84 -16.97 -35.30
C PRO A 500 42.30 -18.00 -34.27
N LYS A 501 43.58 -18.41 -34.29
CA LYS A 501 44.14 -19.41 -33.37
C LYS A 501 44.25 -18.96 -31.92
N ILE A 502 44.27 -17.64 -31.66
CA ILE A 502 44.36 -17.08 -30.31
C ILE A 502 43.01 -16.62 -29.76
N LEU A 503 41.93 -16.82 -30.52
CA LEU A 503 40.58 -16.45 -30.10
C LEU A 503 39.89 -17.63 -29.39
N PRO A 504 39.20 -17.41 -28.26
CA PRO A 504 38.32 -18.41 -27.69
C PRO A 504 37.21 -18.75 -28.71
N GLY A 505 36.99 -20.04 -28.97
CA GLY A 505 36.10 -20.53 -30.03
C GLY A 505 36.67 -20.40 -31.47
N GLY A 506 37.90 -19.94 -31.63
CA GLY A 506 38.66 -19.99 -32.88
C GLY A 506 38.05 -19.16 -34.03
N ILE A 507 38.10 -19.73 -35.24
CA ILE A 507 37.55 -19.12 -36.46
C ILE A 507 36.03 -18.91 -36.40
N ILE A 508 35.30 -19.74 -35.64
CA ILE A 508 33.85 -19.64 -35.51
C ILE A 508 33.47 -18.32 -34.83
N THR A 509 34.16 -17.96 -33.74
CA THR A 509 33.99 -16.68 -33.04
C THR A 509 34.28 -15.50 -33.98
N LEU A 510 35.34 -15.61 -34.80
CA LEU A 510 35.65 -14.58 -35.79
C LEU A 510 34.51 -14.40 -36.81
N ILE A 511 33.95 -15.50 -37.34
CA ILE A 511 32.84 -15.46 -38.30
C ILE A 511 31.60 -14.83 -37.64
N LYS A 512 31.24 -15.20 -36.40
CA LYS A 512 30.12 -14.61 -35.65
C LYS A 512 30.29 -13.09 -35.46
N ILE A 513 31.50 -12.62 -35.14
CA ILE A 513 31.80 -11.20 -35.00
C ILE A 513 31.61 -10.47 -36.34
N ILE A 514 32.13 -11.04 -37.44
CA ILE A 514 31.98 -10.44 -38.77
C ILE A 514 30.49 -10.37 -39.16
N LEU A 515 29.70 -11.42 -38.89
CA LEU A 515 28.26 -11.45 -39.13
C LEU A 515 27.51 -10.38 -38.31
N CYS A 516 27.85 -10.20 -37.02
CA CYS A 516 27.29 -9.14 -36.19
C CYS A 516 27.56 -7.76 -36.81
N ILE A 517 28.82 -7.47 -37.16
CA ILE A 517 29.23 -6.20 -37.79
C ILE A 517 28.50 -6.00 -39.12
N CYS A 518 28.39 -7.03 -39.96
CA CYS A 518 27.66 -6.98 -41.23
C CYS A 518 26.19 -6.57 -41.05
N ARG A 519 25.52 -7.11 -40.03
CA ARG A 519 24.11 -6.86 -39.72
C ARG A 519 23.85 -5.49 -39.10
N LEU A 520 24.85 -4.89 -38.45
CA LEU A 520 24.76 -3.54 -37.89
C LEU A 520 24.91 -2.43 -38.93
N TYR A 521 25.33 -2.72 -40.17
CA TYR A 521 25.35 -1.70 -41.22
C TYR A 521 23.93 -1.26 -41.59
N PRO A 522 23.68 0.07 -41.72
CA PRO A 522 22.44 0.58 -42.26
C PRO A 522 22.08 -0.06 -43.60
N ARG A 523 20.77 -0.24 -43.88
CA ARG A 523 20.28 -0.82 -45.15
C ARG A 523 20.78 -0.06 -46.39
N LYS A 524 21.01 1.25 -46.25
CA LYS A 524 21.55 2.14 -47.30
C LYS A 524 23.05 1.93 -47.55
N GLY A 525 23.74 1.13 -46.75
CA GLY A 525 25.17 0.82 -46.90
C GLY A 525 26.12 1.94 -46.48
N GLU A 526 25.60 3.04 -45.92
CA GLU A 526 26.38 4.13 -45.35
C GLU A 526 27.25 3.61 -44.20
N LYS A 527 28.49 4.10 -44.12
CA LYS A 527 29.46 3.68 -43.11
C LYS A 527 29.24 4.53 -41.84
N PRO A 528 28.82 3.94 -40.71
CA PRO A 528 28.74 4.67 -39.45
C PRO A 528 30.13 5.09 -38.97
N GLU A 529 30.24 6.22 -38.25
CA GLU A 529 31.54 6.77 -37.80
C GLU A 529 32.33 5.80 -36.90
N CYS A 530 31.64 4.98 -36.11
CA CYS A 530 32.26 4.00 -35.23
C CYS A 530 32.84 2.77 -35.96
N PHE A 531 32.62 2.63 -37.27
CA PHE A 531 33.07 1.47 -38.06
C PHE A 531 34.45 1.75 -38.69
N LYS A 532 35.36 0.78 -38.67
CA LYS A 532 36.72 0.96 -39.23
C LYS A 532 36.76 0.75 -40.76
N ALA A 533 35.92 -0.12 -41.31
CA ALA A 533 35.91 -0.52 -42.73
C ALA A 533 34.61 -0.12 -43.46
N LYS A 534 34.57 -0.24 -44.79
CA LYS A 534 33.32 -0.18 -45.59
C LYS A 534 32.62 -1.55 -45.59
N LYS A 535 31.29 -1.58 -45.80
CA LYS A 535 30.51 -2.83 -45.84
C LYS A 535 31.08 -3.88 -46.81
N SER A 536 31.52 -3.45 -47.99
CA SER A 536 32.14 -4.35 -49.00
C SER A 536 33.41 -5.05 -48.48
N GLN A 537 34.25 -4.35 -47.70
CA GLN A 537 35.47 -4.92 -47.13
C GLN A 537 35.15 -5.94 -46.03
N VAL A 538 34.11 -5.69 -45.23
CA VAL A 538 33.66 -6.64 -44.21
C VAL A 538 33.06 -7.90 -44.86
N LEU A 539 32.34 -7.76 -45.97
CA LEU A 539 31.82 -8.90 -46.74
C LEU A 539 32.93 -9.74 -47.39
N ILE A 540 34.01 -9.11 -47.87
CA ILE A 540 35.20 -9.83 -48.35
C ILE A 540 35.84 -10.62 -47.19
N ALA A 541 35.97 -9.99 -46.01
CA ALA A 541 36.48 -10.65 -44.81
C ALA A 541 35.62 -11.82 -44.36
N LEU A 542 34.29 -11.69 -44.44
CA LEU A 542 33.36 -12.78 -44.15
C LEU A 542 33.57 -13.96 -45.10
N LYS A 543 33.63 -13.67 -46.41
CA LYS A 543 33.88 -14.68 -47.46
C LYS A 543 35.21 -15.41 -47.21
N GLY A 544 36.29 -14.67 -46.95
CA GLY A 544 37.60 -15.25 -46.63
C GLY A 544 37.60 -16.10 -45.36
N ALA A 545 36.89 -15.65 -44.30
CA ALA A 545 36.77 -16.39 -43.05
C ALA A 545 36.01 -17.72 -43.23
N TYR A 546 34.92 -17.71 -44.00
CA TYR A 546 34.18 -18.93 -44.34
C TYR A 546 35.07 -19.93 -45.09
N TYR A 547 35.71 -19.51 -46.18
CA TYR A 547 36.60 -20.40 -46.94
C TYR A 547 37.77 -20.92 -46.11
N TYR A 548 38.35 -20.06 -45.26
CA TYR A 548 39.39 -20.48 -44.34
C TYR A 548 38.89 -21.58 -43.40
N HIS A 549 37.71 -21.40 -42.81
CA HIS A 549 37.10 -22.44 -41.99
C HIS A 549 36.89 -23.75 -42.78
N MET A 550 36.29 -23.70 -43.98
CA MET A 550 36.07 -24.91 -44.80
C MET A 550 37.38 -25.66 -45.06
N LEU A 551 38.40 -24.93 -45.52
CA LEU A 551 39.69 -25.49 -45.92
C LEU A 551 40.46 -26.05 -44.73
N THR A 552 40.39 -25.38 -43.57
CA THR A 552 41.00 -25.93 -42.34
C THR A 552 40.31 -27.20 -41.86
N THR A 553 38.98 -27.33 -42.02
CA THR A 553 38.23 -28.55 -41.66
C THR A 553 38.64 -29.75 -42.50
N ILE A 554 39.09 -29.54 -43.75
CA ILE A 554 39.62 -30.59 -44.64
C ILE A 554 41.16 -30.65 -44.66
N ASN A 555 41.82 -30.14 -43.61
CA ASN A 555 43.29 -30.16 -43.40
C ASN A 555 44.15 -29.46 -44.48
N VAL A 556 43.59 -28.49 -45.20
CA VAL A 556 44.37 -27.67 -46.15
C VAL A 556 45.04 -26.51 -45.42
N ASN A 557 46.37 -26.45 -45.50
CA ASN A 557 47.17 -25.41 -44.87
C ASN A 557 47.13 -24.10 -45.68
N CYS A 558 46.12 -23.28 -45.42
CA CYS A 558 45.98 -21.94 -45.99
C CYS A 558 46.11 -20.88 -44.90
N ARG A 559 46.47 -19.63 -45.25
CA ARG A 559 46.30 -18.48 -44.35
C ARG A 559 45.10 -17.68 -44.82
N MET A 560 44.36 -17.08 -43.89
CA MET A 560 43.17 -16.28 -44.21
C MET A 560 43.49 -15.12 -45.17
N VAL A 561 44.69 -14.53 -45.10
CA VAL A 561 45.14 -13.45 -46.02
C VAL A 561 45.26 -13.93 -47.47
N ASP A 562 45.61 -15.20 -47.68
CA ASP A 562 45.78 -15.78 -49.01
C ASP A 562 44.41 -16.00 -49.71
N LEU A 563 43.32 -16.06 -48.94
CA LEU A 563 41.94 -16.18 -49.44
C LEU A 563 41.26 -14.83 -49.70
N MET A 564 41.92 -13.73 -49.34
CA MET A 564 41.39 -12.36 -49.44
C MET A 564 41.88 -11.65 -50.71
N THR A 565 42.72 -12.29 -51.51
CA THR A 565 43.28 -11.77 -52.78
C THR A 565 43.20 -12.83 -53.88
N GLU A 566 42.72 -12.46 -55.07
CA GLU A 566 42.46 -13.40 -56.18
C GLU A 566 43.71 -14.14 -56.67
N ASN A 567 44.91 -13.58 -56.45
CA ASN A 567 46.17 -14.11 -56.97
C ASN A 567 46.66 -15.39 -56.26
N ASN A 568 46.28 -15.62 -55.00
CA ASN A 568 46.79 -16.75 -54.20
C ASN A 568 45.85 -17.98 -54.21
N ILE A 569 44.65 -17.84 -54.80
CA ILE A 569 43.66 -18.93 -54.93
C ILE A 569 44.21 -20.10 -55.76
N LEU A 570 45.04 -19.80 -56.76
CA LEU A 570 45.62 -20.78 -57.68
C LEU A 570 46.59 -21.75 -56.98
N GLU A 571 47.25 -21.32 -55.91
CA GLU A 571 48.18 -22.15 -55.13
C GLU A 571 47.44 -23.02 -54.13
N ILE A 572 46.33 -22.53 -53.58
CA ILE A 572 45.40 -23.29 -52.72
C ILE A 572 44.68 -24.38 -53.52
N LEU A 573 44.26 -24.07 -54.76
CA LEU A 573 43.67 -25.06 -55.68
C LEU A 573 44.64 -26.20 -56.01
N LYS A 574 45.94 -25.91 -56.15
CA LYS A 574 46.99 -26.94 -56.32
C LYS A 574 47.16 -27.80 -55.05
N GLN A 575 47.07 -27.20 -53.87
CA GLN A 575 47.12 -27.96 -52.61
C GLN A 575 45.90 -28.87 -52.43
N LEU A 576 44.70 -28.39 -52.80
CA LEU A 576 43.47 -29.20 -52.84
C LEU A 576 43.58 -30.38 -53.81
N GLN A 577 44.11 -30.16 -55.02
CA GLN A 577 44.38 -31.21 -56.00
C GLN A 577 45.37 -32.28 -55.50
N ASN A 578 46.29 -31.90 -54.63
CA ASN A 578 47.33 -32.77 -54.08
C ASN A 578 47.00 -33.28 -52.66
N SER A 579 45.84 -32.93 -52.11
CA SER A 579 45.42 -33.35 -50.77
C SER A 579 44.96 -34.81 -50.81
N PRO A 580 45.43 -35.69 -49.90
CA PRO A 580 45.18 -37.13 -49.95
C PRO A 580 43.77 -37.54 -49.47
N VAL A 581 42.81 -36.62 -49.45
CA VAL A 581 41.42 -36.94 -49.14
C VAL A 581 40.81 -37.63 -50.37
N HIS A 582 41.08 -38.92 -50.49
CA HIS A 582 40.22 -39.81 -51.27
C HIS A 582 38.85 -39.79 -50.60
N SER A 583 37.81 -39.45 -51.37
CA SER A 583 36.45 -39.71 -50.91
C SER A 583 36.33 -41.21 -50.69
N ASN A 584 36.04 -41.59 -49.45
CA ASN A 584 35.34 -42.84 -49.18
C ASN A 584 33.87 -42.48 -49.00
N GLU A 585 33.30 -41.92 -50.07
CA GLU A 585 31.88 -41.88 -50.44
C GLU A 585 31.81 -41.63 -51.96
#